data_AF-H1Y3B2-F1
#
_entry.id   AF-H1Y3B2-F1
#
_cell.length_a   1.000
_cell.length_b   1.000
_cell.length_c   1.000
_cell.angle_alpha   90.00
_cell.angle_beta   90.00
_cell.angle_gamma   90.00
#
_symmetry.space_group_name_H-M   'P 1'
#
loop_
_entity.id
_entity.type
_entity.pdbx_description
1 polymer ?
#
loop_
_entity_poly.entity_id
_entity_poly.type
_entity_poly.pdbx_seq_one_letter_code
_entity_poly.pdbx_strand_id
1 'polypeptide(L)'
;MHKRFFIIYSVLLIVATSACNRVIKPDMLIGKWNYVKVENPYSPNPPDTVSARELAEKSPYIELTSNGKLVMMWGGKLLSSGTYQLDKDNIIYTEHLANEQTRKILFWIKAIDENEIVFETKEDDIVRVRAKKDKK
;
A
#
# COMPACT_ATOMS: atom_id res chain seq x y z
N MET A 1 36.23 41.99 -4.23
CA MET A 1 35.88 40.76 -4.97
C MET A 1 35.08 39.78 -4.09
N HIS A 2 34.05 40.25 -3.35
CA HIS A 2 33.33 39.45 -2.34
C HIS A 2 31.79 39.43 -2.51
N LYS A 3 31.23 40.27 -3.38
CA LYS A 3 29.77 40.37 -3.59
C LYS A 3 29.18 39.26 -4.49
N ARG A 4 30.01 38.60 -5.30
CA ARG A 4 29.56 37.53 -6.23
C ARG A 4 29.41 36.15 -5.55
N PHE A 5 30.16 35.91 -4.48
CA PHE A 5 30.07 34.66 -3.72
C PHE A 5 28.82 34.57 -2.84
N PHE A 6 28.27 35.72 -2.43
CA PHE A 6 27.09 35.77 -1.56
C PHE A 6 25.80 35.36 -2.32
N ILE A 7 25.70 35.67 -3.61
CA ILE A 7 24.52 35.35 -4.44
C ILE A 7 24.44 33.85 -4.77
N ILE A 8 25.59 33.19 -4.93
CA ILE A 8 25.65 31.74 -5.23
C ILE A 8 25.20 30.91 -4.01
N TYR A 9 25.49 31.37 -2.79
CA TYR A 9 25.07 30.69 -1.56
C TYR A 9 23.55 30.79 -1.30
N SER A 10 22.90 31.87 -1.74
CA SER A 10 21.45 32.03 -1.58
C SER A 10 20.62 31.17 -2.54
N VAL A 11 21.14 30.81 -3.72
CA VAL A 11 20.42 29.96 -4.69
C VAL A 11 20.47 28.47 -4.30
N LEU A 12 21.52 28.01 -3.61
CA LEU A 12 21.63 26.62 -3.17
C LEU A 12 20.69 26.27 -2.01
N LEU A 13 20.20 27.25 -1.24
CA LEU A 13 19.34 27.02 -0.07
C LEU A 13 17.86 26.80 -0.43
N ILE A 14 17.42 27.21 -1.63
CA ILE A 14 16.00 27.16 -2.03
C ILE A 14 15.60 25.77 -2.56
N VAL A 15 16.55 24.92 -2.96
CA VAL A 15 16.27 23.59 -3.53
C VAL A 15 16.12 22.50 -2.45
N ALA A 16 16.38 22.82 -1.18
CA ALA A 16 16.39 21.84 -0.09
C ALA A 16 15.02 21.56 0.57
N THR A 17 13.94 22.28 0.21
CA THR A 17 12.64 22.16 0.91
C THR A 17 11.58 21.34 0.18
N SER A 18 11.92 20.61 -0.89
CA SER A 18 10.98 19.71 -1.57
C SER A 18 10.90 18.32 -0.92
N ALA A 19 10.89 18.23 0.41
CA ALA A 19 10.37 17.05 1.10
C ALA A 19 8.84 17.10 1.01
N CYS A 20 8.31 16.72 -0.16
CA CYS A 20 6.88 16.55 -0.37
C CYS A 20 6.39 15.40 0.54
N ASN A 21 5.97 15.72 1.76
CA ASN A 21 5.15 14.83 2.57
C ASN A 21 3.81 14.67 1.83
N ARG A 22 3.73 13.70 0.92
CA ARG A 22 2.48 13.38 0.22
C ARG A 22 1.52 12.82 1.26
N VAL A 23 0.55 13.64 1.64
CA VAL A 23 -0.59 13.19 2.42
C VAL A 23 -1.39 12.22 1.54
N ILE A 24 -1.50 10.97 1.97
CA ILE A 24 -2.31 9.97 1.28
C ILE A 24 -3.77 10.38 1.39
N LYS A 25 -4.47 10.43 0.25
CA LYS A 25 -5.89 10.75 0.17
C LYS A 25 -6.69 9.46 -0.08
N PRO A 26 -7.94 9.35 0.44
CA PRO A 26 -8.79 8.20 0.19
C PRO A 26 -8.95 7.86 -1.30
N ASP A 27 -9.08 8.87 -2.17
CA ASP A 27 -9.24 8.68 -3.62
C ASP A 27 -8.06 7.98 -4.30
N MET A 28 -6.86 8.08 -3.70
CA MET A 28 -5.69 7.37 -4.22
C MET A 28 -5.85 5.86 -4.07
N LEU A 29 -6.50 5.39 -3.00
CA LEU A 29 -6.70 3.98 -2.69
C LEU A 29 -7.82 3.33 -3.49
N ILE A 30 -8.82 4.10 -3.91
CA ILE A 30 -10.01 3.57 -4.56
C ILE A 30 -9.63 2.88 -5.87
N GLY A 31 -10.15 1.66 -6.05
CA GLY A 31 -9.94 0.82 -7.22
C GLY A 31 -9.52 -0.60 -6.85
N LYS A 32 -9.29 -1.40 -7.90
CA LYS A 32 -8.74 -2.74 -7.80
C LYS A 32 -7.22 -2.69 -7.94
N TRP A 33 -6.51 -3.42 -7.10
CA TRP A 33 -5.06 -3.53 -7.08
C TRP A 33 -4.66 -5.00 -7.14
N ASN A 34 -4.11 -5.41 -8.27
CA ASN A 34 -3.68 -6.78 -8.53
C ASN A 34 -2.32 -7.03 -7.89
N TYR A 35 -2.18 -8.09 -7.10
CA TYR A 35 -0.93 -8.38 -6.40
C TYR A 35 0.13 -8.84 -7.40
N VAL A 36 1.33 -8.29 -7.29
CA VAL A 36 2.49 -8.65 -8.13
C VAL A 36 3.66 -9.15 -7.32
N LYS A 37 3.65 -8.94 -6.00
CA LYS A 37 4.62 -9.51 -5.06
C LYS A 37 4.00 -9.67 -3.68
N VAL A 38 4.29 -10.78 -3.01
CA VAL A 38 3.95 -11.05 -1.60
C VAL A 38 5.20 -11.63 -0.93
N GLU A 39 5.69 -10.97 0.11
CA GLU A 39 6.92 -11.34 0.80
C GLU A 39 6.80 -11.14 2.32
N ASN A 40 7.61 -11.83 3.12
CA ASN A 40 7.88 -11.43 4.50
C ASN A 40 9.11 -10.52 4.50
N PRO A 41 8.98 -9.20 4.75
CA PRO A 41 10.05 -8.25 4.52
C PRO A 41 11.20 -8.30 5.53
N TYR A 42 11.07 -9.05 6.64
CA TYR A 42 12.06 -9.11 7.71
C TYR A 42 12.78 -10.47 7.79
N SER A 43 12.52 -11.38 6.86
CA SER A 43 13.31 -12.60 6.72
C SER A 43 14.72 -12.28 6.16
N PRO A 44 15.80 -12.93 6.65
CA PRO A 44 17.19 -12.62 6.29
C PRO A 44 17.53 -12.78 4.79
N ASN A 45 16.62 -13.34 3.99
CA ASN A 45 16.67 -13.30 2.54
C ASN A 45 15.23 -13.51 2.03
N PRO A 46 14.38 -12.47 2.01
CA PRO A 46 12.93 -12.64 1.99
C PRO A 46 12.52 -13.36 0.71
N PRO A 47 12.24 -14.67 0.78
CA PRO A 47 11.73 -15.35 -0.39
C PRO A 47 10.33 -14.80 -0.63
N ASP A 48 9.91 -14.75 -1.89
CA ASP A 48 8.50 -14.52 -2.16
C ASP A 48 7.72 -15.60 -1.40
N THR A 49 6.86 -15.20 -0.46
CA THR A 49 6.00 -16.15 0.26
C THR A 49 5.01 -16.81 -0.69
N VAL A 50 4.80 -16.19 -1.86
CA VAL A 50 3.98 -16.69 -2.96
C VAL A 50 4.76 -16.52 -4.27
N SER A 51 4.98 -17.60 -5.00
CA SER A 51 5.74 -17.55 -6.25
C SER A 51 5.06 -16.67 -7.32
N ALA A 52 5.84 -16.07 -8.21
CA ALA A 52 5.32 -15.31 -9.35
C ALA A 52 4.37 -16.14 -10.24
N ARG A 53 4.65 -17.45 -10.39
CA ARG A 53 3.78 -18.38 -11.11
C ARG A 53 2.42 -18.49 -10.44
N GLU A 54 2.39 -18.65 -9.12
CA GLU A 54 1.14 -18.74 -8.37
C GLU A 54 0.36 -17.42 -8.42
N LEU A 55 1.02 -16.27 -8.30
CA LEU A 55 0.37 -14.97 -8.44
C LEU A 55 -0.28 -14.80 -9.82
N ALA A 56 0.39 -15.26 -10.89
CA ALA A 56 -0.20 -15.25 -12.23
C ALA A 56 -1.41 -16.20 -12.34
N GLU A 57 -1.30 -17.43 -11.84
CA GLU A 57 -2.38 -18.43 -11.89
C GLU A 57 -3.60 -18.04 -11.04
N LYS A 58 -3.37 -17.45 -9.87
CA LYS A 58 -4.44 -17.08 -8.92
C LYS A 58 -4.98 -15.68 -9.16
N SER A 59 -4.23 -14.82 -9.82
CA SER A 59 -4.58 -13.41 -10.08
C SER A 59 -5.22 -12.71 -8.87
N PRO A 60 -4.57 -12.72 -7.69
CA PRO A 60 -5.16 -12.17 -6.48
C PRO A 60 -5.17 -10.63 -6.50
N TYR A 61 -6.16 -10.04 -5.82
CA TYR A 61 -6.29 -8.59 -5.73
C TYR A 61 -6.94 -8.13 -4.44
N ILE A 62 -6.69 -6.86 -4.11
CA ILE A 62 -7.45 -6.08 -3.14
C ILE A 62 -8.25 -5.02 -3.87
N GLU A 63 -9.51 -4.83 -3.51
CA GLU A 63 -10.34 -3.77 -4.07
C GLU A 63 -10.90 -2.91 -2.94
N LEU A 64 -10.69 -1.60 -3.06
CA LEU A 64 -11.18 -0.59 -2.13
C LEU A 64 -12.18 0.30 -2.86
N THR A 65 -13.36 0.46 -2.28
CA THR A 65 -14.46 1.22 -2.88
C THR A 65 -14.64 2.57 -2.19
N SER A 66 -15.30 3.52 -2.85
CA SER A 66 -15.62 4.84 -2.30
C SER A 66 -16.57 4.81 -1.08
N ASN A 67 -17.37 3.75 -0.94
CA ASN A 67 -18.25 3.55 0.22
C ASN A 67 -17.55 2.86 1.41
N GLY A 68 -16.22 2.77 1.41
CA GLY A 68 -15.46 2.23 2.54
C GLY A 68 -15.47 0.71 2.64
N LYS A 69 -15.79 -0.03 1.56
CA LYS A 69 -15.66 -1.50 1.54
C LYS A 69 -14.29 -1.90 1.01
N LEU A 70 -13.76 -2.97 1.60
CA LEU A 70 -12.53 -3.61 1.19
C LEU A 70 -12.81 -5.09 0.97
N VAL A 71 -12.39 -5.62 -0.18
CA VAL A 71 -12.44 -7.06 -0.47
C VAL A 71 -11.07 -7.55 -0.93
N MET A 72 -10.73 -8.77 -0.51
CA MET A 72 -9.54 -9.47 -0.97
C MET A 72 -9.97 -10.76 -1.67
N MET A 73 -9.44 -10.98 -2.86
CA MET A 73 -9.81 -12.08 -3.73
C MET A 73 -8.57 -12.89 -4.10
N TRP A 74 -8.71 -14.22 -4.15
CA TRP A 74 -7.63 -15.15 -4.49
C TRP A 74 -8.15 -16.28 -5.36
N GLY A 75 -7.65 -16.41 -6.59
CA GLY A 75 -8.09 -17.46 -7.53
C GLY A 75 -9.59 -17.39 -7.82
N GLY A 76 -10.16 -16.19 -7.88
CA GLY A 76 -11.60 -15.97 -8.07
C GLY A 76 -12.47 -16.23 -6.83
N LYS A 77 -11.89 -16.61 -5.69
CA LYS A 77 -12.62 -16.80 -4.43
C LYS A 77 -12.45 -15.60 -3.52
N LEU A 78 -13.52 -15.27 -2.77
CA LEU A 78 -13.45 -14.29 -1.69
C LEU A 78 -12.61 -14.86 -0.56
N LEU A 79 -11.47 -14.20 -0.29
CA LEU A 79 -10.60 -14.57 0.83
C LEU A 79 -11.03 -13.81 2.09
N SER A 80 -11.36 -12.53 1.94
CA SER A 80 -11.67 -11.64 3.05
C SER A 80 -12.54 -10.47 2.57
N SER A 81 -13.44 -9.98 3.42
CA SER A 81 -14.24 -8.79 3.15
C SER A 81 -14.54 -8.01 4.43
N GLY A 82 -14.72 -6.70 4.29
CA GLY A 82 -15.09 -5.87 5.41
C GLY A 82 -15.13 -4.40 5.05
N THR A 83 -14.82 -3.55 6.03
CA THR A 83 -14.79 -2.10 5.87
C THR A 83 -13.40 -1.54 6.13
N TYR A 84 -13.07 -0.41 5.52
CA TYR A 84 -11.80 0.24 5.75
C TYR A 84 -11.95 1.74 6.04
N GLN A 85 -10.96 2.25 6.76
CA GLN A 85 -10.77 3.68 6.99
C GLN A 85 -9.30 4.04 6.76
N LEU A 86 -9.05 5.25 6.27
CA LEU A 86 -7.71 5.78 6.16
C LEU A 86 -7.39 6.59 7.42
N ASP A 87 -6.32 6.24 8.12
CA ASP A 87 -5.76 7.01 9.24
C ASP A 87 -4.30 7.36 8.92
N LYS A 88 -4.07 8.61 8.53
CA LYS A 88 -2.79 9.11 8.00
C LYS A 88 -2.33 8.24 6.83
N ASP A 89 -1.24 7.51 7.01
CA ASP A 89 -0.64 6.64 6.00
C ASP A 89 -0.98 5.15 6.22
N ASN A 90 -2.07 4.87 6.94
CA ASN A 90 -2.48 3.53 7.30
C ASN A 90 -3.91 3.24 6.85
N ILE A 91 -4.14 2.01 6.39
CA ILE A 91 -5.48 1.47 6.18
C ILE A 91 -5.85 0.71 7.45
N ILE A 92 -6.88 1.16 8.15
CA ILE A 92 -7.51 0.43 9.24
C ILE A 92 -8.59 -0.45 8.62
N TYR A 93 -8.32 -1.74 8.49
CA TYR A 93 -9.26 -2.71 7.94
C TYR A 93 -10.01 -3.43 9.06
N THR A 94 -11.34 -3.34 9.06
CA THR A 94 -12.21 -4.15 9.90
C THR A 94 -12.72 -5.31 9.07
N GLU A 95 -12.11 -6.47 9.24
CA GLU A 95 -12.52 -7.70 8.58
C GLU A 95 -13.80 -8.24 9.22
N HIS A 96 -14.74 -8.70 8.38
CA HIS A 96 -15.91 -9.44 8.81
C HIS A 96 -15.65 -10.94 8.65
N LEU A 97 -15.68 -11.66 9.77
CA LEU A 97 -15.49 -13.10 9.84
C LEU A 97 -16.84 -13.81 9.76
N ALA A 98 -16.79 -15.14 9.64
CA ALA A 98 -17.98 -15.97 9.86
C ALA A 98 -18.54 -15.71 11.28
N ASN A 99 -19.86 -15.82 11.42
CA ASN A 99 -20.59 -15.65 12.68
C ASN A 99 -20.60 -14.21 13.23
N GLU A 100 -20.64 -13.20 12.35
CA GLU A 100 -20.75 -11.77 12.73
C GLU A 100 -19.59 -11.23 13.57
N GLN A 101 -18.51 -12.01 13.73
CA GLN A 101 -17.31 -11.56 14.39
C GLN A 101 -16.53 -10.61 13.50
N THR A 102 -15.78 -9.71 14.12
CA THR A 102 -14.88 -8.80 13.40
C THR A 102 -13.50 -8.81 14.03
N ARG A 103 -12.48 -8.55 13.22
CA ARG A 103 -11.14 -8.21 13.72
C ARG A 103 -10.59 -7.02 12.98
N LYS A 104 -9.75 -6.25 13.67
CA LYS A 104 -9.10 -5.06 13.11
C LYS A 104 -7.67 -5.39 12.73
N ILE A 105 -7.34 -5.16 11.47
CA ILE A 105 -6.00 -5.35 10.90
C ILE A 105 -5.48 -3.98 10.45
N LEU A 106 -4.24 -3.68 10.77
CA LEU A 106 -3.58 -2.42 10.35
C LEU A 106 -2.65 -2.71 9.18
N PHE A 107 -2.89 -2.01 8.05
CA PHE A 107 -1.97 -2.00 6.91
C PHE A 107 -1.22 -0.68 6.82
N TRP A 108 0.10 -0.76 6.83
CA TRP A 108 1.00 0.36 6.60
C TRP A 108 1.18 0.59 5.11
N ILE A 109 0.83 1.78 4.60
CA ILE A 109 1.13 2.14 3.21
C ILE A 109 2.58 2.59 3.15
N LYS A 110 3.43 1.75 2.55
CA LYS A 110 4.87 2.02 2.39
C LYS A 110 5.15 2.92 1.19
N ALA A 111 4.34 2.79 0.15
CA ALA A 111 4.39 3.61 -1.05
C ALA A 111 3.03 3.56 -1.78
N ILE A 112 2.64 4.66 -2.41
CA ILE A 112 1.47 4.71 -3.29
C ILE A 112 1.63 5.78 -4.37
N ASP A 113 1.27 5.42 -5.59
CA ASP A 113 1.08 6.34 -6.70
C ASP A 113 -0.16 5.93 -7.53
N GLU A 114 -0.27 6.46 -8.74
CA GLU A 114 -1.41 6.21 -9.64
C GLU A 114 -1.48 4.76 -10.16
N ASN A 115 -0.37 4.03 -10.14
CA ASN A 115 -0.22 2.71 -10.75
C ASN A 115 0.18 1.61 -9.76
N GLU A 116 0.83 1.95 -8.64
CA GLU A 116 1.33 0.98 -7.68
C GLU A 116 1.00 1.38 -6.23
N ILE A 117 0.69 0.37 -5.42
CA ILE A 117 0.63 0.47 -3.97
C ILE A 117 1.50 -0.62 -3.35
N VAL A 118 2.23 -0.25 -2.29
CA VAL A 118 2.95 -1.19 -1.44
C VAL A 118 2.41 -1.02 -0.02
N PHE A 119 1.89 -2.10 0.55
CA PHE A 119 1.39 -2.11 1.92
C PHE A 119 1.91 -3.30 2.73
N GLU A 120 1.92 -3.17 4.05
CA GLU A 120 2.49 -4.15 4.97
C GLU A 120 1.55 -4.37 6.16
N THR A 121 1.33 -5.62 6.56
CA THR A 121 0.57 -5.96 7.78
C THR A 121 1.42 -5.68 9.02
N LYS A 122 0.79 -5.18 10.09
CA LYS A 122 1.47 -4.80 11.34
C LYS A 122 1.40 -5.87 12.44
N GLU A 123 0.90 -7.05 12.11
CA GLU A 123 0.71 -8.18 13.03
C GLU A 123 1.95 -9.09 13.06
N ASP A 124 1.95 -10.12 13.92
CA ASP A 124 3.09 -11.03 14.10
C ASP A 124 3.51 -11.73 12.79
N ASP A 125 2.55 -11.99 11.89
CA ASP A 125 2.79 -12.47 10.53
C ASP A 125 2.86 -11.29 9.55
N ILE A 126 4.00 -10.60 9.57
CA ILE A 126 4.27 -9.46 8.70
C ILE A 126 4.37 -9.94 7.25
N VAL A 127 3.43 -9.45 6.43
CA VAL A 127 3.40 -9.65 4.99
C VAL A 127 3.44 -8.29 4.32
N ARG A 128 4.36 -8.11 3.37
CA ARG A 128 4.39 -6.97 2.46
C ARG A 128 3.85 -7.38 1.10
N VAL A 129 2.91 -6.60 0.60
CA VAL A 129 2.30 -6.77 -0.71
C VAL A 129 2.66 -5.58 -1.58
N ARG A 130 3.15 -5.86 -2.79
CA ARG A 130 3.19 -4.89 -3.89
C ARG A 130 2.06 -5.23 -4.85
N ALA A 131 1.25 -4.24 -5.18
CA ALA A 131 0.10 -4.41 -6.05
C ALA A 131 0.02 -3.28 -7.09
N LYS A 132 -0.46 -3.62 -8.29
CA LYS A 132 -0.63 -2.67 -9.40
C LYS A 132 -2.09 -2.35 -9.62
N LYS A 133 -2.40 -1.09 -9.86
CA LYS A 133 -3.76 -0.64 -10.15
C LYS A 133 -4.26 -1.31 -11.42
N ASP A 134 -5.47 -1.83 -11.36
CA ASP A 134 -6.16 -2.39 -12.50
C ASP A 134 -6.44 -1.27 -13.50
N LYS A 135 -5.81 -1.35 -14.68
CA LYS A 135 -6.03 -0.41 -15.78
C LYS A 135 -7.22 -0.95 -16.56
N LYS A 136 -8.42 -0.46 -16.24
CA LYS A 136 -9.59 -0.66 -17.10
C LYS A 136 -9.38 -0.01 -18.45
#